data_AF-C7ND66-F1
#
_entry.id   AF-C7ND66-F1
#
_cell.length_a   1.000
_cell.length_b   1.000
_cell.length_c   1.000
_cell.angle_alpha   90.00
_cell.angle_beta   90.00
_cell.angle_gamma   90.00
#
_symmetry.space_group_name_H-M   'P 1'
#
loop_
_entity.id
_entity.type
_entity.pdbx_description
1 polymer ?
#
loop_
_entity_poly.entity_id
_entity_poly.type
_entity_poly.pdbx_seq_one_letter_code
_entity_poly.pdbx_strand_id
1 'polypeptide(L)'
;MKKSKKIIGIALLLMSISYIGNAKTVNKTGKNQNVKKTDTTKRNAKELNSQEYAQVLSNFQKKAEKYLETGDKIKLVDDYINDIENAKVSEKALEDNKKADMEVFGMVEVAIFMKSMYSDGAEAKKLTDADYERIQKKFASTNKFKQLEGYVQIQPITQ
;
A
#
# COMPACT_ATOMS: atom_id res chain seq x y z
N MET A 1 -38.23 14.51 -1.64
CA MET A 1 -37.27 13.49 -1.15
C MET A 1 -35.86 13.83 -1.62
N LYS A 2 -35.01 14.38 -0.74
CA LYS A 2 -33.57 14.53 -1.03
C LYS A 2 -32.91 13.18 -0.75
N LYS A 3 -32.33 12.55 -1.79
CA LYS A 3 -31.55 11.32 -1.63
C LYS A 3 -30.32 11.65 -0.80
N SER A 4 -30.32 11.25 0.45
CA SER A 4 -29.14 11.25 1.31
C SER A 4 -28.09 10.36 0.64
N LYS A 5 -27.04 10.98 0.10
CA LYS A 5 -25.82 10.28 -0.28
C LYS A 5 -25.28 9.67 1.00
N LYS A 6 -25.44 8.36 1.16
CA LYS A 6 -24.81 7.60 2.25
C LYS A 6 -23.31 7.78 2.07
N ILE A 7 -22.72 8.63 2.90
CA ILE A 7 -21.29 8.68 3.12
C ILE A 7 -20.99 7.32 3.76
N ILE A 8 -20.50 6.38 2.94
CA ILE A 8 -19.96 5.12 3.41
C ILE A 8 -18.84 5.51 4.35
N GLY A 9 -19.07 5.30 5.65
CA GLY A 9 -18.15 5.64 6.71
C GLY A 9 -16.81 4.99 6.41
N ILE A 10 -15.80 5.83 6.20
CA ILE A 10 -14.40 5.44 6.14
C ILE A 10 -14.10 4.82 7.50
N ALA A 11 -14.13 3.48 7.56
CA ALA A 11 -13.57 2.75 8.68
C ALA A 11 -12.05 2.92 8.60
N LEU A 12 -11.57 4.02 9.19
CA LEU A 12 -10.17 4.27 9.48
C LEU A 12 -9.68 3.15 10.40
N LEU A 13 -9.02 2.15 9.83
CA LEU A 13 -8.30 1.13 10.58
C LEU A 13 -6.96 1.72 11.03
N LEU A 14 -7.01 2.62 12.02
CA LEU A 14 -5.86 2.96 12.85
C LEU A 14 -5.53 1.73 13.72
N MET A 15 -4.98 0.67 13.11
CA MET A 15 -4.26 -0.36 13.86
C MET A 15 -2.97 0.26 14.39
N SER A 16 -3.11 0.97 15.52
CA SER A 16 -2.13 1.11 16.58
C SER A 16 -0.69 1.28 16.13
N ILE A 17 -0.30 2.54 15.89
CA ILE A 17 1.07 3.00 16.11
C ILE A 17 1.38 2.73 17.58
N SER A 18 2.01 1.60 17.88
CA SER A 18 2.56 1.31 19.20
C SER A 18 3.82 0.48 19.06
N TYR A 19 4.79 0.95 18.28
CA TYR A 19 6.19 0.58 18.50
C TYR A 19 7.11 1.77 18.25
N ILE A 20 7.23 2.61 19.27
CA ILE A 20 8.41 3.44 19.50
C ILE A 20 9.57 2.50 19.83
N GLY A 21 10.63 2.57 19.01
CA GLY A 21 12.02 2.44 19.47
C GLY A 21 12.62 1.04 19.63
N ASN A 22 13.29 0.56 18.59
CA ASN A 22 14.68 0.09 18.75
C ASN A 22 15.45 0.13 17.42
N ALA A 23 15.94 1.32 17.05
CA ALA A 23 16.90 1.46 15.98
C ALA A 23 18.28 1.05 16.50
N LYS A 24 18.74 -0.16 16.18
CA LYS A 24 20.17 -0.47 16.18
C LYS A 24 20.73 -0.14 14.80
N THR A 25 21.38 1.00 14.71
CA THR A 25 22.24 1.40 13.60
C THR A 25 23.44 0.45 13.51
N VAL A 26 23.63 -0.22 12.38
CA VAL A 26 24.95 -0.67 11.93
C VAL A 26 25.07 -0.36 10.45
N ASN A 27 25.87 0.66 10.16
CA ASN A 27 26.38 0.95 8.83
C ASN A 27 27.25 -0.21 8.35
N LYS A 28 27.00 -0.70 7.13
CA LYS A 28 28.07 -1.23 6.28
C LYS A 28 27.79 -0.91 4.81
N THR A 29 28.53 0.10 4.37
CA THR A 29 28.68 0.56 2.99
C THR A 29 29.19 -0.55 2.07
N GLY A 30 28.61 -0.62 0.87
CA GLY A 30 29.36 -0.89 -0.34
C GLY A 30 28.98 -2.15 -1.13
N LYS A 31 28.10 -1.99 -2.12
CA LYS A 31 28.42 -2.23 -3.55
C LYS A 31 27.21 -1.89 -4.42
N ASN A 32 27.40 -0.85 -5.26
CA ASN A 32 26.54 -0.53 -6.37
C ASN A 32 26.45 -1.74 -7.31
N GLN A 33 25.28 -2.37 -7.39
CA GLN A 33 24.96 -3.26 -8.49
C GLN A 33 24.06 -2.50 -9.46
N ASN A 34 24.58 -2.35 -10.66
CA ASN A 34 23.95 -1.76 -11.82
C ASN A 34 22.75 -2.63 -12.22
N VAL A 35 21.55 -2.31 -11.73
CA VAL A 35 20.33 -3.04 -12.09
C VAL A 35 19.88 -2.54 -13.45
N LYS A 36 20.12 -3.36 -14.49
CA LYS A 36 19.49 -3.26 -15.81
C LYS A 36 18.00 -2.92 -15.63
N LYS A 37 17.56 -1.85 -16.30
CA LYS A 37 16.13 -1.58 -16.54
C LYS A 37 15.51 -2.87 -17.08
N THR A 38 14.65 -3.50 -16.28
CA THR A 38 13.85 -4.63 -16.75
C THR A 38 12.64 -4.05 -17.47
N ASP A 39 12.51 -4.44 -18.74
CA ASP A 39 11.34 -4.24 -19.57
C ASP A 39 10.05 -4.51 -18.80
N THR A 40 9.10 -3.60 -18.94
CA THR A 40 7.77 -3.61 -18.30
C THR A 40 6.82 -4.62 -18.96
N THR A 41 7.34 -5.72 -19.50
CA THR A 41 6.57 -6.67 -20.30
C THR A 41 6.26 -7.94 -19.48
N LYS A 42 5.00 -8.04 -19.04
CA LYS A 42 4.31 -9.25 -18.52
C LYS A 42 5.11 -10.11 -17.53
N ARG A 43 5.21 -9.67 -16.27
CA ARG A 43 5.41 -10.62 -15.15
C ARG A 43 4.03 -11.16 -14.71
N ASN A 44 4.01 -12.33 -14.08
CA ASN A 44 2.87 -12.96 -13.38
C ASN A 44 2.16 -14.13 -14.11
N ALA A 45 2.91 -14.95 -14.86
CA ALA A 45 2.54 -16.35 -15.02
C ALA A 45 2.98 -17.21 -13.82
N LYS A 46 4.16 -16.92 -13.26
CA LYS A 46 4.76 -17.64 -12.14
C LYS A 46 4.15 -17.22 -10.80
N GLU A 47 3.84 -18.21 -9.97
CA GLU A 47 3.51 -18.04 -8.55
C GLU A 47 4.80 -17.83 -7.73
N LEU A 48 4.84 -16.76 -6.93
CA LEU A 48 6.00 -16.34 -6.16
C LEU A 48 6.15 -17.17 -4.88
N ASN A 49 7.39 -17.55 -4.58
CA ASN A 49 7.77 -18.11 -3.28
C ASN A 49 8.06 -16.98 -2.25
N SER A 50 8.32 -17.36 -1.00
CA SER A 50 8.47 -16.42 0.11
C SER A 50 9.59 -15.40 -0.11
N GLN A 51 10.74 -15.82 -0.66
CA GLN A 51 11.88 -14.93 -0.91
C GLN A 51 11.61 -13.98 -2.07
N GLU A 52 11.00 -14.47 -3.15
CA GLU A 52 10.63 -13.65 -4.30
C GLU A 52 9.60 -12.59 -3.91
N TYR A 53 8.61 -12.96 -3.09
CA TYR A 53 7.59 -12.02 -2.63
C TYR A 53 8.16 -10.98 -1.66
N ALA A 54 9.04 -11.37 -0.75
CA ALA A 54 9.77 -10.43 0.11
C ALA A 54 10.53 -9.37 -0.71
N GLN A 55 11.15 -9.78 -1.82
CA GLN A 55 11.85 -8.86 -2.72
C GLN A 55 10.89 -7.89 -3.43
N VAL A 56 9.71 -8.37 -3.83
CA VAL A 56 8.67 -7.52 -4.43
C VAL A 56 8.19 -6.47 -3.43
N LEU A 57 7.90 -6.86 -2.18
CA LEU A 57 7.51 -5.94 -1.11
C LEU A 57 8.60 -4.89 -0.84
N SER A 58 9.85 -5.32 -0.70
CA SER A 58 10.98 -4.41 -0.48
C SER A 58 11.19 -3.42 -1.63
N ASN A 59 11.04 -3.89 -2.88
CA ASN A 59 11.15 -3.02 -4.04
C ASN A 59 10.00 -2.00 -4.11
N PHE A 60 8.78 -2.42 -3.78
CA PHE A 60 7.64 -1.53 -3.71
C PHE A 60 7.84 -0.46 -2.63
N GLN A 61 8.28 -0.84 -1.43
CA GLN A 61 8.52 0.11 -0.33
C GLN A 61 9.50 1.23 -0.73
N LYS A 62 10.61 0.90 -1.40
CA LYS A 62 11.56 1.91 -1.90
C LYS A 62 10.93 2.87 -2.91
N LYS A 63 10.04 2.39 -3.77
CA LYS A 63 9.29 3.26 -4.69
C LYS A 63 8.31 4.14 -3.92
N ALA A 64 7.62 3.55 -2.95
CA ALA A 64 6.63 4.23 -2.14
C ALA A 64 7.24 5.39 -1.36
N GLU A 65 8.39 5.20 -0.70
CA GLU A 65 9.14 6.28 -0.03
C GLU A 65 9.33 7.49 -0.97
N LYS A 66 9.79 7.25 -2.20
CA LYS A 66 9.95 8.32 -3.21
C LYS A 66 8.61 8.96 -3.62
N TYR A 67 7.55 8.19 -3.76
CA TYR A 67 6.22 8.73 -4.09
C TYR A 67 5.62 9.54 -2.95
N LEU A 68 5.92 9.18 -1.70
CA LEU A 68 5.54 9.94 -0.53
C LEU A 68 6.33 11.25 -0.43
N GLU A 69 7.64 11.23 -0.67
CA GLU A 69 8.45 12.46 -0.71
C GLU A 69 7.98 13.44 -1.80
N THR A 70 7.63 12.92 -2.98
CA THR A 70 7.22 13.74 -4.14
C THR A 70 5.72 14.02 -4.21
N GLY A 71 4.92 13.44 -3.33
CA GLY A 71 3.46 13.50 -3.37
C GLY A 71 2.79 12.80 -4.56
N ASP A 72 3.49 11.96 -5.33
CA ASP A 72 2.93 11.24 -6.48
C ASP A 72 2.09 10.01 -6.08
N LYS A 73 1.03 10.26 -5.29
CA LYS A 73 0.14 9.22 -4.75
C LYS A 73 -0.61 8.43 -5.83
N ILE A 74 -0.73 8.98 -7.04
CA ILE A 74 -1.30 8.25 -8.18
C ILE A 74 -0.39 7.07 -8.54
N LYS A 75 0.92 7.31 -8.69
CA LYS A 75 1.88 6.24 -8.97
C LYS A 75 2.00 5.25 -7.81
N LEU A 76 1.90 5.74 -6.57
CA LEU A 76 1.87 4.86 -5.40
C LEU A 76 0.78 3.79 -5.53
N VAL A 77 -0.45 4.19 -5.89
CA VAL A 77 -1.57 3.26 -6.05
C VAL A 77 -1.44 2.40 -7.31
N ASP A 78 -1.00 2.98 -8.41
CA ASP A 78 -0.80 2.23 -9.65
C ASP A 78 0.23 1.11 -9.48
N ASP A 79 1.38 1.42 -8.87
CA ASP A 79 2.43 0.43 -8.61
C ASP A 79 2.02 -0.54 -7.51
N TYR A 80 1.24 -0.12 -6.49
CA TYR A 80 0.71 -1.05 -5.49
C TYR A 80 -0.16 -2.13 -6.15
N ILE A 81 -1.05 -1.72 -7.06
CA ILE A 81 -1.92 -2.66 -7.76
C ILE A 81 -1.11 -3.60 -8.66
N ASN A 82 -0.13 -3.06 -9.37
CA ASN A 82 0.67 -3.84 -10.32
C ASN A 82 1.63 -4.81 -9.63
N ASP A 83 2.34 -4.34 -8.59
CA ASP A 83 3.41 -5.08 -7.94
C ASP A 83 2.89 -5.99 -6.82
N ILE A 84 1.84 -5.58 -6.10
CA ILE A 84 1.37 -6.26 -4.88
C ILE A 84 0.03 -6.96 -5.10
N GLU A 85 -1.03 -6.23 -5.44
CA GLU A 85 -2.39 -6.81 -5.57
C GLU A 85 -2.46 -7.86 -6.68
N ASN A 86 -1.83 -7.59 -7.83
CA ASN A 86 -1.85 -8.50 -8.98
C ASN A 86 -0.75 -9.58 -8.95
N ALA A 87 0.02 -9.66 -7.87
CA ALA A 87 1.04 -10.69 -7.72
C ALA A 87 0.37 -12.05 -7.47
N LYS A 88 0.81 -13.09 -8.20
CA LYS A 88 0.46 -14.48 -7.87
C LYS A 88 1.44 -14.95 -6.82
N VAL A 89 0.98 -15.20 -5.60
CA VAL A 89 1.82 -15.52 -4.45
C VAL A 89 1.27 -16.78 -3.81
N SER A 90 2.15 -17.74 -3.48
CA SER A 90 1.73 -18.95 -2.78
C SER A 90 1.25 -18.62 -1.36
N GLU A 91 0.35 -19.44 -0.82
CA GLU A 91 -0.18 -19.27 0.54
C GLU A 91 0.94 -19.18 1.59
N LYS A 92 1.94 -20.07 1.49
CA LYS A 92 3.12 -20.04 2.35
C LYS A 92 3.89 -18.73 2.23
N ALA A 93 4.05 -18.21 1.02
CA ALA A 93 4.76 -16.94 0.80
C ALA A 93 3.99 -15.74 1.37
N LEU A 94 2.65 -15.76 1.32
CA LEU A 94 1.81 -14.77 1.99
C LEU A 94 1.93 -14.85 3.51
N GLU A 95 1.91 -16.06 4.08
CA GLU A 95 2.04 -16.27 5.53
C GLU A 95 3.42 -15.84 6.05
N ASP A 96 4.49 -16.31 5.41
CA ASP A 96 5.87 -15.99 5.77
C ASP A 96 6.15 -14.47 5.72
N ASN A 97 5.43 -13.74 4.86
CA ASN A 97 5.61 -12.29 4.67
C ASN A 97 4.45 -11.45 5.21
N LYS A 98 3.52 -12.04 5.97
CA LYS A 98 2.26 -11.39 6.39
C LYS A 98 2.48 -10.00 7.01
N LYS A 99 3.49 -9.88 7.89
CA LYS A 99 3.82 -8.61 8.54
C LYS A 99 4.24 -7.53 7.53
N ALA A 100 5.18 -7.84 6.64
CA ALA A 100 5.68 -6.89 5.64
C ALA A 100 4.60 -6.53 4.61
N ASP A 101 3.73 -7.49 4.25
CA ASP A 101 2.58 -7.25 3.38
C ASP A 101 1.59 -6.26 4.01
N MET A 102 1.27 -6.45 5.30
CA MET A 102 0.40 -5.53 6.06
C MET A 102 1.01 -4.14 6.21
N GLU A 103 2.32 -4.03 6.45
CA GLU A 103 3.02 -2.74 6.54
C GLU A 103 2.94 -1.98 5.20
N VAL A 104 3.16 -2.67 4.08
CA VAL A 104 3.02 -2.09 2.74
C VAL A 104 1.58 -1.62 2.47
N PHE A 105 0.59 -2.44 2.83
CA PHE A 105 -0.82 -2.07 2.71
C PHE A 105 -1.13 -0.81 3.54
N GLY A 106 -0.78 -0.80 4.83
CA GLY A 106 -1.09 0.30 5.75
C GLY A 106 -0.43 1.61 5.34
N MET A 107 0.81 1.56 4.82
CA MET A 107 1.48 2.73 4.25
C MET A 107 0.69 3.35 3.10
N VAL A 108 0.18 2.52 2.17
CA VAL A 108 -0.60 2.99 1.01
C VAL A 108 -1.95 3.54 1.47
N GLU A 109 -2.62 2.86 2.41
CA GLU A 109 -3.89 3.31 2.99
C GLU A 109 -3.76 4.69 3.64
N VAL A 110 -2.79 4.86 4.56
CA VAL A 110 -2.55 6.12 5.26
C VAL A 110 -2.28 7.25 4.25
N ALA A 111 -1.43 7.00 3.25
CA ALA A 111 -1.09 8.01 2.26
C ALA A 111 -2.30 8.52 1.45
N ILE A 112 -3.28 7.65 1.19
CA ILE A 112 -4.46 7.93 0.37
C ILE A 112 -5.60 8.55 1.20
N PHE A 113 -5.83 8.07 2.42
CA PHE A 113 -6.97 8.49 3.24
C PHE A 113 -6.63 9.64 4.20
N MET A 114 -5.35 9.84 4.54
CA MET A 114 -4.90 11.03 5.27
C MET A 114 -4.32 12.07 4.31
N LYS A 115 -5.21 12.90 3.74
CA LYS A 115 -4.85 13.94 2.75
C LYS A 115 -3.68 14.83 3.18
N SER A 116 -3.56 15.11 4.48
CA SER A 116 -2.55 15.98 5.09
C SER A 116 -1.19 15.33 5.30
N MET A 117 -1.03 14.02 5.06
CA MET A 117 0.26 13.37 5.22
C MET A 117 1.01 13.28 3.88
N TYR A 118 2.31 13.58 3.95
CA TYR A 118 3.32 13.37 2.90
C TYR A 118 3.22 14.28 1.65
N SER A 119 2.69 15.51 1.72
CA SER A 119 2.65 16.39 0.52
C SER A 119 2.76 17.89 0.83
N ASP A 120 3.68 18.27 1.73
CA ASP A 120 3.87 19.68 2.13
C ASP A 120 5.10 20.36 1.47
N GLY A 121 5.75 19.67 0.53
CA GLY A 121 6.88 20.23 -0.23
C GLY A 121 6.44 21.12 -1.39
N ALA A 122 7.21 22.18 -1.69
CA ALA A 122 6.94 23.06 -2.83
C ALA A 122 6.89 22.32 -4.19
N GLU A 123 7.65 21.24 -4.31
CA GLU A 123 7.72 20.37 -5.48
C GLU A 123 6.72 19.19 -5.42
N ALA A 124 5.97 19.06 -4.33
CA ALA A 124 5.03 17.97 -4.18
C ALA A 124 3.91 18.09 -5.22
N LYS A 125 3.56 16.96 -5.83
CA LYS A 125 2.46 16.90 -6.79
C LYS A 125 1.15 17.29 -6.11
N LYS A 126 0.60 18.42 -6.52
CA LYS A 126 -0.71 18.90 -6.03
C LYS A 126 -1.82 18.07 -6.66
N LEU A 127 -2.42 17.19 -5.88
CA LEU A 127 -3.55 16.37 -6.31
C LEU A 127 -4.86 17.12 -6.06
N THR A 128 -5.78 17.05 -7.01
CA THR A 128 -7.13 17.60 -6.87
C THR A 128 -8.01 16.66 -6.03
N ASP A 129 -9.14 17.15 -5.54
CA ASP A 129 -10.13 16.27 -4.88
C ASP A 129 -10.62 15.14 -5.79
N ALA A 130 -10.75 15.40 -7.09
CA ALA A 130 -11.11 14.39 -8.08
C ALA A 130 -10.02 13.31 -8.24
N ASP A 131 -8.74 13.69 -8.14
CA ASP A 131 -7.65 12.73 -8.12
C ASP A 131 -7.70 11.84 -6.88
N TYR A 132 -7.92 12.45 -5.70
CA TYR A 132 -8.09 11.71 -4.45
C TYR A 132 -9.27 10.74 -4.51
N GLU A 133 -10.43 11.17 -4.99
CA GLU A 133 -11.60 10.31 -5.16
C GLU A 133 -11.29 9.12 -6.10
N ARG A 134 -10.57 9.38 -7.20
CA ARG A 134 -10.19 8.34 -8.16
C ARG A 134 -9.25 7.31 -7.54
N ILE A 135 -8.19 7.74 -6.87
CA ILE A 135 -7.21 6.80 -6.28
C ILE A 135 -7.81 6.04 -5.07
N GLN A 136 -8.66 6.69 -4.27
CA GLN A 136 -9.39 6.04 -3.17
C GLN A 136 -10.30 4.92 -3.70
N LYS A 137 -11.11 5.21 -4.72
CA LYS A 137 -11.96 4.19 -5.36
C LYS A 137 -11.14 3.04 -5.94
N LYS A 138 -10.00 3.36 -6.58
CA LYS A 138 -9.13 2.34 -7.16
C LYS A 138 -8.57 1.40 -6.08
N PHE A 139 -8.05 1.96 -4.98
CA PHE A 139 -7.51 1.19 -3.87
C PHE A 139 -8.60 0.38 -3.13
N ALA A 140 -9.75 0.98 -2.85
CA ALA A 140 -10.88 0.31 -2.20
C ALA A 140 -11.46 -0.86 -3.03
N SER A 141 -11.22 -0.86 -4.35
CA SER A 141 -11.67 -1.95 -5.23
C SER A 141 -10.78 -3.21 -5.20
N THR A 142 -9.60 -3.13 -4.59
CA THR A 142 -8.64 -4.25 -4.48
C THR A 142 -9.19 -5.39 -3.62
N ASN A 143 -8.76 -6.62 -3.87
CA ASN A 143 -9.21 -7.78 -3.09
C ASN A 143 -8.68 -7.69 -1.66
N LYS A 144 -7.43 -7.23 -1.46
CA LYS A 144 -6.86 -7.02 -0.12
C LYS A 144 -7.70 -6.05 0.73
N PHE A 145 -8.14 -4.93 0.14
CA PHE A 145 -9.02 -3.98 0.85
C PHE A 145 -10.39 -4.61 1.20
N LYS A 146 -11.01 -5.30 0.26
CA LYS A 146 -12.31 -5.98 0.49
C LYS A 146 -12.24 -7.09 1.54
N GLN A 147 -11.12 -7.81 1.59
CA GLN A 147 -10.89 -8.82 2.63
C GLN A 147 -10.91 -8.16 4.02
N LEU A 148 -10.30 -6.99 4.16
CA LEU A 148 -10.34 -6.22 5.41
C LEU A 148 -11.74 -5.68 5.74
N GLU A 149 -12.51 -5.21 4.75
CA GLU A 149 -13.93 -4.86 4.97
C GLU A 149 -14.75 -6.07 5.47
N GLY A 150 -14.44 -7.27 4.97
CA GLY A 150 -15.00 -8.55 5.46
C GLY A 150 -14.64 -8.88 6.91
N TYR A 151 -13.50 -8.39 7.43
CA TYR A 151 -13.13 -8.46 8.84
C TYR A 151 -13.79 -7.38 9.72
N VAL A 152 -14.39 -6.34 9.12
CA VAL A 152 -15.08 -5.25 9.85
C VAL A 152 -16.54 -5.59 10.13
N GLN A 153 -17.15 -6.55 9.42
CA GLN A 153 -18.54 -6.95 9.65
C GLN A 153 -18.67 -8.04 10.74
N ILE A 154 -18.23 -7.74 11.95
CA ILE A 154 -18.78 -8.36 13.16
C ILE A 154 -19.12 -7.25 14.16
N GLN A 155 -20.37 -6.81 14.15
CA GLN A 155 -21.09 -6.54 15.38
C GLN A 155 -22.37 -7.37 15.35
N PRO A 156 -22.60 -8.28 16.32
CA PRO A 156 -23.91 -8.86 16.48
C PRO A 156 -24.89 -7.75 16.86
N ILE A 157 -26.06 -7.76 16.23
CA ILE A 157 -27.20 -6.98 16.69
C ILE A 157 -27.57 -7.59 18.05
N THR A 158 -27.29 -6.87 19.14
CA THR A 158 -27.90 -7.19 20.43
C THR A 158 -29.41 -6.99 20.27
N GLN A 159 -30.15 -8.00 20.72
CA GLN A 159 -31.58 -8.26 20.54
C GLN A 159 -32.50 -7.06 20.75
#